data_AF-A0A803R726-F1
#
_entry.id   AF-A0A803R726-F1
#
_cell.length_a   1.000
_cell.length_b   1.000
_cell.length_c   1.000
_cell.angle_alpha   90.00
_cell.angle_beta   90.00
_cell.angle_gamma   90.00
#
_symmetry.space_group_name_H-M   'P 1'
#
loop_
_entity.id
_entity.type
_entity.pdbx_description
1 polymer ?
#
loop_
_entity_poly.entity_id
_entity_poly.type
_entity_poly.pdbx_seq_one_letter_code
_entity_poly.pdbx_strand_id
1 'polypeptide(L)'
;MSGSNSNDNNNNKEEQQFHFVLVHGAGHGGWCWYKIRTLLEAAGHKVTCLDLKCSGIDPTDFNTVFTFADYNQPLTSFMSSLPPNHKVIVVGHSAGGKSVTDVIHKFADKVHIAIYVAAFMINIARRC
;
A
#
# COMPACT_ATOMS: atom_id res chain seq x y z
N MET A 1 33.26 48.77 -6.41
CA MET A 1 32.87 47.93 -7.56
C MET A 1 32.18 46.70 -7.03
N SER A 2 31.09 46.34 -7.70
CA SER A 2 30.03 45.39 -7.40
C SER A 2 30.42 44.10 -6.66
N GLY A 3 29.58 43.73 -5.69
CA GLY A 3 29.42 42.34 -5.28
C GLY A 3 28.70 41.50 -6.33
N SER A 4 28.86 40.19 -6.21
CA SER A 4 28.07 39.11 -6.84
C SER A 4 28.37 37.89 -5.96
N ASN A 5 27.63 37.62 -4.89
CA ASN A 5 26.33 36.95 -4.80
C ASN A 5 26.04 35.94 -5.93
N SER A 6 26.60 34.73 -5.78
CA SER A 6 26.15 33.55 -6.48
C SER A 6 25.09 32.87 -5.62
N ASN A 7 23.83 33.07 -5.99
CA ASN A 7 22.66 32.38 -5.47
C ASN A 7 22.72 30.90 -5.88
N ASP A 8 23.28 30.05 -5.03
CA ASP A 8 23.01 28.62 -5.09
C ASP A 8 21.61 28.38 -4.51
N ASN A 9 20.60 28.57 -5.36
CA ASN A 9 19.23 28.13 -5.13
C ASN A 9 19.19 26.59 -5.13
N ASN A 10 19.70 25.98 -4.05
CA ASN A 10 19.42 24.61 -3.69
C ASN A 10 17.96 24.52 -3.25
N ASN A 11 17.05 24.51 -4.23
CA ASN A 11 15.71 23.97 -4.06
C ASN A 11 15.82 22.44 -3.95
N ASN A 12 16.44 21.98 -2.85
CA ASN A 12 16.26 20.63 -2.36
C ASN A 12 14.83 20.55 -1.84
N LYS A 13 13.87 20.33 -2.76
CA LYS A 13 12.62 19.70 -2.36
C LYS A 13 13.06 18.38 -1.74
N GLU A 14 12.98 18.26 -0.43
CA GLU A 14 13.03 16.95 0.22
C GLU A 14 11.97 16.10 -0.48
N GLU A 15 12.38 15.23 -1.40
CA GLU A 15 11.46 14.32 -2.06
C GLU A 15 10.89 13.45 -0.97
N GLN A 16 9.63 13.72 -0.62
CA GLN A 16 8.99 13.09 0.51
C GLN A 16 8.95 11.58 0.27
N GLN A 17 9.70 10.84 1.07
CA GLN A 17 9.77 9.40 0.96
C GLN A 17 8.49 8.78 1.54
N PHE A 18 7.66 8.21 0.66
CA PHE A 18 6.46 7.46 1.05
C PHE A 18 6.74 5.96 1.14
N HIS A 19 5.88 5.26 1.90
CA HIS A 19 5.84 3.81 1.95
C HIS A 19 4.54 3.31 1.29
N PHE A 20 4.67 2.73 0.09
CA PHE A 20 3.57 2.13 -0.66
C PHE A 20 3.35 0.68 -0.27
N VAL A 21 2.10 0.30 -0.05
CA VAL A 21 1.67 -1.08 0.20
C VAL A 21 0.73 -1.47 -0.92
N LEU A 22 1.20 -2.35 -1.80
CA LEU A 22 0.50 -2.74 -3.02
C LEU A 22 -0.24 -4.06 -2.81
N VAL A 23 -1.55 -4.04 -3.03
CA VAL A 23 -2.48 -5.15 -2.78
C VAL A 23 -3.05 -5.63 -4.12
N HIS A 24 -2.78 -6.88 -4.45
CA HIS A 24 -3.19 -7.50 -5.72
C HIS A 24 -4.71 -7.82 -5.77
N GLY A 25 -5.19 -8.13 -6.98
CA GLY A 25 -6.55 -8.60 -7.22
C GLY A 25 -6.68 -10.12 -7.14
N ALA A 26 -7.87 -10.65 -7.41
CA ALA A 26 -8.14 -12.09 -7.41
C ALA A 26 -7.28 -12.83 -8.45
N GLY A 27 -6.79 -14.03 -8.12
CA GLY A 27 -5.96 -14.86 -9.00
C GLY A 27 -4.53 -14.34 -9.25
N HIS A 28 -4.09 -13.34 -8.49
CA HIS A 28 -2.75 -12.74 -8.61
C HIS A 28 -1.98 -12.89 -7.29
N GLY A 29 -0.77 -12.34 -7.24
CA GLY A 29 0.04 -12.14 -6.05
C GLY A 29 0.79 -10.81 -6.14
N GLY A 30 1.64 -10.50 -5.16
CA GLY A 30 2.52 -9.34 -5.14
C GLY A 30 3.43 -9.24 -6.38
N TRP A 31 3.71 -10.37 -7.05
CA TRP A 31 4.45 -10.43 -8.30
C TRP A 31 3.85 -9.56 -9.42
N CYS A 32 2.53 -9.32 -9.43
CA CYS A 32 1.90 -8.54 -10.51
C CYS A 32 2.34 -7.06 -10.48
N TRP A 33 2.88 -6.60 -9.36
CA TRP A 33 3.32 -5.22 -9.18
C TRP A 33 4.78 -4.96 -9.57
N TYR A 34 5.52 -5.96 -10.08
CA TYR A 34 6.98 -5.85 -10.24
C TYR A 34 7.45 -4.59 -10.98
N LYS A 35 6.79 -4.20 -12.10
CA LYS A 35 7.15 -2.98 -12.84
C LYS A 35 6.93 -1.72 -12.03
N ILE A 36 5.77 -1.62 -11.38
CA ILE A 36 5.39 -0.44 -10.58
C ILE A 36 6.27 -0.33 -9.35
N ARG A 37 6.57 -1.46 -8.70
CA ARG A 37 7.53 -1.53 -7.59
C ARG A 37 8.88 -0.95 -8.02
N THR A 38 9.44 -1.43 -9.13
CA THR A 38 10.75 -0.93 -9.62
C THR A 38 10.74 0.58 -9.86
N LEU A 39 9.68 1.12 -10.46
CA LEU A 39 9.58 2.55 -10.73
C LEU A 39 9.46 3.39 -9.45
N LEU A 40 8.67 2.94 -8.47
CA LEU A 40 8.50 3.63 -7.19
C LEU A 40 9.77 3.57 -6.33
N GLU A 41 10.45 2.42 -6.31
CA GLU A 41 11.75 2.28 -5.62
C GLU A 41 12.82 3.16 -6.28
N ALA A 42 12.85 3.24 -7.62
CA ALA A 42 13.75 4.14 -8.35
C ALA A 42 13.48 5.63 -8.06
N ALA A 43 12.24 5.99 -7.74
CA ALA A 43 11.85 7.32 -7.28
C ALA A 43 12.11 7.56 -5.77
N GLY A 44 12.85 6.66 -5.10
CA GLY A 44 13.24 6.82 -3.70
C GLY A 44 12.18 6.41 -2.67
N HIS A 45 11.06 5.83 -3.09
CA HIS A 45 10.00 5.38 -2.18
C HIS A 45 10.24 3.96 -1.67
N LYS A 46 9.71 3.66 -0.48
CA LYS A 46 9.66 2.29 0.04
C LYS A 46 8.42 1.60 -0.53
N VAL A 47 8.56 0.34 -0.98
CA VAL A 47 7.45 -0.42 -1.53
C VAL A 47 7.37 -1.80 -0.89
N THR A 48 6.18 -2.17 -0.44
CA THR A 48 5.85 -3.53 0.01
C THR A 48 4.77 -4.09 -0.91
N CYS A 49 5.08 -5.19 -1.61
CA CYS A 49 4.11 -5.95 -2.40
C CYS A 49 3.80 -7.22 -1.61
N LEU A 50 2.57 -7.33 -1.09
CA LEU A 50 2.17 -8.47 -0.28
C LEU A 50 1.53 -9.55 -1.16
N ASP A 51 1.79 -10.81 -0.83
CA ASP A 51 0.88 -11.89 -1.17
C ASP A 51 -0.19 -11.99 -0.07
N LEU A 52 -1.46 -11.91 -0.47
CA LEU A 52 -2.56 -12.26 0.42
C LEU A 52 -2.58 -13.79 0.62
N LYS A 53 -3.36 -14.27 1.58
CA LYS A 53 -3.35 -15.70 1.89
C LYS A 53 -3.79 -16.51 0.67
N CYS A 54 -3.22 -17.71 0.50
CA CYS A 54 -3.39 -18.61 -0.64
C CYS A 54 -3.16 -17.97 -2.03
N SER A 55 -2.35 -16.92 -2.09
CA SER A 55 -2.08 -16.15 -3.32
C SER A 55 -0.58 -16.04 -3.58
N GLY A 56 -0.20 -15.82 -4.84
CA GLY A 56 1.22 -15.70 -5.22
C GLY A 56 2.03 -16.93 -4.81
N ILE A 57 3.02 -16.75 -3.93
CA ILE A 57 3.84 -17.83 -3.39
C ILE A 57 3.46 -18.23 -1.95
N ASP A 58 2.36 -17.70 -1.40
CA ASP A 58 1.85 -18.12 -0.09
C ASP A 58 1.45 -19.61 -0.15
N PRO A 59 1.98 -20.46 0.75
CA PRO A 59 1.78 -21.91 0.66
C PRO A 59 0.45 -22.37 1.25
N THR A 60 -0.41 -21.46 1.73
CA THR A 60 -1.71 -21.84 2.31
C THR A 60 -2.59 -22.47 1.25
N ASP A 61 -3.12 -23.66 1.53
CA ASP A 61 -4.13 -24.28 0.67
C ASP A 61 -5.39 -23.41 0.61
N PHE A 62 -5.80 -23.03 -0.60
CA PHE A 62 -6.99 -22.21 -0.83
C PHE A 62 -8.27 -22.87 -0.29
N ASN A 63 -8.31 -24.20 -0.20
CA ASN A 63 -9.44 -24.95 0.39
C ASN A 63 -9.55 -24.77 1.91
N THR A 64 -8.66 -24.02 2.55
CA THR A 64 -8.69 -23.73 3.99
C THR A 64 -9.03 -22.26 4.30
N VAL A 65 -9.15 -21.41 3.28
CA VAL A 65 -9.40 -19.97 3.42
C VAL A 65 -10.85 -19.66 3.04
N PHE A 66 -11.73 -19.60 4.05
CA PHE A 66 -13.17 -19.46 3.82
C PHE A 66 -13.72 -18.05 4.08
N THR A 67 -12.98 -17.22 4.82
CA THR A 67 -13.42 -15.87 5.14
C THR A 67 -12.51 -14.82 4.51
N PHE A 68 -13.08 -13.66 4.25
CA PHE A 68 -12.29 -12.52 3.81
C PHE A 68 -11.27 -12.07 4.86
N ALA A 69 -11.56 -12.24 6.16
CA ALA A 69 -10.61 -11.88 7.21
C ALA A 69 -9.36 -12.78 7.15
N ASP A 70 -9.53 -14.08 6.90
CA ASP A 70 -8.43 -15.03 6.73
C ASP A 70 -7.62 -14.71 5.48
N TYR A 71 -8.30 -14.44 4.35
CA TYR A 71 -7.65 -14.03 3.11
C TYR A 71 -6.81 -12.75 3.28
N ASN A 72 -7.37 -11.76 3.99
CA ASN A 72 -6.76 -10.45 4.21
C ASN A 72 -5.74 -10.42 5.36
N GLN A 73 -5.51 -11.55 6.05
CA GLN A 73 -4.65 -11.63 7.24
C GLN A 73 -3.23 -11.07 6.99
N PRO A 74 -2.51 -11.39 5.89
CA PRO A 74 -1.16 -10.85 5.70
C PRO A 74 -1.12 -9.31 5.70
N LEU A 75 -2.12 -8.67 5.09
CA LEU A 75 -2.23 -7.22 5.07
C LEU A 75 -2.57 -6.65 6.46
N THR A 76 -3.50 -7.24 7.19
CA THR A 76 -3.87 -6.74 8.53
C THR A 76 -2.74 -6.95 9.55
N SER A 77 -2.01 -8.06 9.47
CA SER A 77 -0.80 -8.31 10.25
C SER A 77 0.28 -7.29 9.94
N PHE A 78 0.53 -7.01 8.65
CA PHE A 78 1.46 -5.97 8.24
C PHE A 78 1.07 -4.59 8.81
N MET A 79 -0.17 -4.16 8.65
CA MET A 79 -0.65 -2.86 9.17
C MET A 79 -0.52 -2.78 10.69
N SER A 80 -0.79 -3.87 11.40
CA SER A 80 -0.63 -3.95 12.86
C SER A 80 0.83 -3.77 13.29
N SER A 81 1.77 -4.34 12.52
CA SER A 81 3.22 -4.29 12.80
C SER A 81 3.88 -2.93 12.56
N LEU A 82 3.21 -2.00 11.85
CA LEU A 82 3.77 -0.67 11.60
C LEU A 82 4.01 0.10 12.91
N PRO A 83 5.17 0.78 13.06
CA PRO A 83 5.47 1.59 14.23
C PRO A 83 4.42 2.67 14.51
N PRO A 84 4.32 3.17 15.76
CA PRO A 84 3.51 4.33 16.07
C PRO A 84 3.86 5.52 15.15
N ASN A 85 2.86 6.27 14.71
CA ASN A 85 2.97 7.42 13.79
C ASN A 85 3.50 7.11 12.37
N HIS A 86 3.83 5.84 12.05
CA HIS A 86 4.20 5.46 10.69
C HIS A 86 2.95 5.29 9.82
N LYS A 87 2.80 6.12 8.79
CA LYS A 87 1.69 6.03 7.83
C LYS A 87 2.14 5.47 6.49
N VAL A 88 1.23 4.75 5.82
CA VAL A 88 1.48 4.15 4.49
C VAL A 88 0.46 4.62 3.46
N ILE A 89 0.85 4.57 2.18
CA ILE A 89 -0.07 4.70 1.06
C ILE A 89 -0.49 3.28 0.66
N VAL A 90 -1.78 2.96 0.78
CA VAL A 90 -2.29 1.62 0.42
C VAL A 90 -2.91 1.69 -0.96
N VAL A 91 -2.48 0.81 -1.86
CA VAL A 91 -2.94 0.74 -3.25
C VAL A 91 -3.57 -0.62 -3.51
N GLY A 92 -4.81 -0.64 -3.98
CA GLY A 92 -5.53 -1.88 -4.28
C GLY A 92 -5.92 -1.96 -5.75
N HIS A 93 -5.69 -3.12 -6.37
CA HIS A 93 -6.13 -3.40 -7.74
C HIS A 93 -7.32 -4.37 -7.76
N SER A 94 -8.34 -4.10 -8.59
CA SER A 94 -9.48 -5.00 -8.79
C SER A 94 -10.12 -5.43 -7.45
N ALA A 95 -10.22 -6.74 -7.19
CA ALA A 95 -10.73 -7.29 -5.93
C ALA A 95 -9.97 -6.81 -4.68
N GLY A 96 -8.69 -6.42 -4.82
CA GLY A 96 -7.88 -5.84 -3.75
C GLY A 96 -8.42 -4.51 -3.20
N GLY A 97 -9.32 -3.85 -3.93
CA GLY A 97 -10.05 -2.67 -3.42
C GLY A 97 -10.80 -2.97 -2.12
N LYS A 98 -11.39 -4.16 -1.99
CA LYS A 98 -12.07 -4.57 -0.75
C LYS A 98 -11.11 -4.63 0.44
N SER A 99 -9.88 -5.08 0.22
CA SER A 99 -8.79 -5.10 1.22
C SER A 99 -8.34 -3.71 1.60
N VAL A 100 -8.25 -2.79 0.64
CA VAL A 100 -7.99 -1.38 0.90
C VAL A 100 -9.09 -0.78 1.78
N THR A 101 -10.37 -0.98 1.43
CA THR A 101 -11.47 -0.43 2.24
C THR A 101 -11.49 -0.99 3.67
N ASP A 102 -11.20 -2.28 3.84
CA ASP A 102 -11.10 -2.93 5.16
C ASP A 102 -9.98 -2.32 6.03
N VAL A 103 -8.80 -2.04 5.46
CA VAL A 103 -7.70 -1.45 6.26
C VAL A 103 -7.91 0.02 6.57
N ILE A 104 -8.56 0.80 5.68
CA ILE A 104 -8.91 2.19 6.01
C ILE A 104 -9.87 2.21 7.20
N HIS A 105 -10.79 1.25 7.27
CA HIS A 105 -11.75 1.16 8.37
C HIS A 105 -11.07 0.77 9.70
N LYS A 106 -10.14 -0.20 9.67
CA LYS A 106 -9.48 -0.75 10.87
C LYS A 106 -8.26 0.04 11.35
N PHE A 107 -7.54 0.70 10.44
CA PHE A 107 -6.23 1.33 10.69
C PHE A 107 -6.18 2.75 10.13
N ALA A 108 -7.26 3.52 10.30
CA ALA A 108 -7.40 4.87 9.73
C ALA A 108 -6.25 5.82 10.12
N ASP A 109 -5.69 5.65 11.31
CA ASP A 109 -4.53 6.38 11.84
C ASP A 109 -3.21 6.04 11.14
N LYS A 110 -3.10 4.86 10.53
CA LYS A 110 -1.91 4.35 9.83
C LYS A 110 -1.97 4.51 8.31
N VAL A 111 -3.09 4.97 7.75
CA VAL A 111 -3.23 5.20 6.30
C VAL A 111 -3.04 6.70 6.00
N HIS A 112 -2.07 7.02 5.14
CA HIS A 112 -1.86 8.37 4.64
C HIS A 112 -2.83 8.67 3.49
N ILE A 113 -2.85 7.79 2.48
CA ILE A 113 -3.69 7.86 1.29
C ILE A 113 -4.11 6.43 0.91
N ALA A 114 -5.33 6.28 0.41
CA ALA A 114 -5.80 5.05 -0.20
C ALA A 114 -6.05 5.26 -1.70
N ILE A 115 -5.52 4.36 -2.53
CA ILE A 115 -5.59 4.42 -3.99
C ILE A 115 -6.29 3.16 -4.51
N TYR A 116 -7.29 3.35 -5.38
CA TYR A 116 -8.06 2.28 -5.99
C TYR A 116 -7.77 2.24 -7.49
N VAL A 117 -7.08 1.20 -7.97
CA VAL A 117 -6.72 1.04 -9.38
C VAL A 117 -7.65 0.02 -10.02
N ALA A 118 -8.63 0.51 -10.79
CA ALA A 118 -9.67 -0.34 -11.38
C ALA A 118 -10.28 -1.32 -10.35
N ALA A 119 -10.52 -0.83 -9.13
CA ALA A 119 -10.75 -1.65 -7.95
C ALA A 119 -12.15 -1.44 -7.35
N PHE A 120 -12.63 -2.44 -6.60
CA PHE A 120 -13.90 -2.30 -5.87
C PHE A 120 -13.75 -1.30 -4.72
N MET A 121 -14.28 -0.09 -4.92
CA MET A 121 -14.40 0.93 -3.87
C MET A 121 -15.80 0.84 -3.25
N ILE A 122 -15.93 0.02 -2.21
CA ILE A 122 -17.22 -0.22 -1.55
C ILE A 122 -17.48 0.79 -0.45
N ASN A 123 -18.71 1.27 -0.34
CA ASN A 123 -19.13 2.12 0.77
C ASN A 123 -19.41 1.26 2.00
N ILE A 124 -18.69 1.50 3.09
CA ILE A 124 -18.98 0.91 4.38
C ILE A 124 -19.73 1.99 5.17
N ALA A 125 -21.05 1.82 5.31
CA ALA A 125 -21.83 2.71 6.17
C ALA A 125 -21.19 2.74 7.56
N ARG A 126 -20.78 3.93 8.01
CA ARG A 126 -20.33 4.11 9.39
C ARG A 126 -21.50 3.72 10.29
N ARG A 127 -21.32 2.73 11.17
CA ARG A 127 -22.25 2.58 12.29
C ARG A 127 -22.12 3.86 13.12
N CYS A 128 -23.18 4.66 13.11
CA CYS A 128 -23.37 5.81 13.98
C CYS A 128 -23.29 5.40 15.44
#